data_AF-A0A3N7EFJ3-F1
#
_entry.id   AF-A0A3N7EFJ3-F1
#
_cell.length_a   1.000
_cell.length_b   1.000
_cell.length_c   1.000
_cell.angle_alpha   90.00
_cell.angle_beta   90.00
_cell.angle_gamma   90.00
#
_symmetry.space_group_name_H-M   'P 1'
#
loop_
_entity.id
_entity.type
_entity.pdbx_description
1 polymer ?
#
loop_
_entity_poly.entity_id
_entity_poly.type
_entity_poly.pdbx_seq_one_letter_code
_entity_poly.pdbx_strand_id
1 'polypeptide(L)'
;MRLSLCLKMKLSPSLLISLLPKRFIKTAPSPPTTPLPTRSNTTSSSPSSFTLQFLVNSCGLPLETALTASKKFHLNEKNIHKTQSLLRFLKSHHFVDTHIADLIKKMPAFLGCKVENNLKPKFEFLAANGVAAALKRCSWLLRVNRNRTMQTNIDLLIKEGLPLDRLAKLIISSPRSLLSKHDKIVYAVNSVKNLGLETNDTMFIYALGVKMKMTDTTWKKKIEVMKSLGWSEEEIFGTFKRCPQILQYSEKKIRITVDFFINSVDLGPEILLVYPSLFCLSVDKRVRPWYNVINVLKSKNLIKREKKFPSLLLMSEKKFLENYVDKYADDVPGLWEVYTGTANTKKKGT
;
A
#
# COMPACT_ATOMS: atom_id res chain seq x y z
N MET A 1 38.36 -2.59 -24.11
CA MET A 1 38.23 -3.74 -23.17
C MET A 1 37.37 -3.31 -21.98
N ARG A 2 36.47 -4.19 -21.52
CA ARG A 2 35.46 -4.01 -20.44
C ARG A 2 34.05 -3.58 -20.89
N LEU A 3 33.47 -4.37 -21.77
CA LEU A 3 32.03 -4.63 -21.88
C LEU A 3 31.84 -6.17 -21.89
N SER A 4 32.11 -6.86 -20.77
CA SER A 4 31.87 -8.32 -20.69
C SER A 4 31.87 -8.92 -19.27
N LEU A 5 31.27 -8.30 -18.26
CA LEU A 5 31.14 -8.99 -16.96
C LEU A 5 29.96 -8.43 -16.15
N CYS A 6 28.76 -8.92 -16.43
CA CYS A 6 27.67 -9.10 -15.44
C CYS A 6 26.50 -9.86 -16.06
N LEU A 7 26.76 -11.11 -16.46
CA LEU A 7 25.71 -12.10 -16.73
C LEU A 7 26.25 -13.47 -16.30
N LYS A 8 25.96 -13.85 -15.05
CA LYS A 8 25.73 -15.21 -14.55
C LYS A 8 25.77 -15.21 -13.02
N MET A 9 24.67 -14.80 -12.41
CA MET A 9 24.24 -15.42 -11.15
C MET A 9 22.92 -16.12 -11.43
N LYS A 10 23.00 -17.39 -11.82
CA LYS A 10 21.86 -18.31 -11.74
C LYS A 10 21.62 -18.57 -10.26
N LEU A 11 20.75 -17.79 -9.64
CA LEU A 11 20.21 -18.13 -8.32
C LEU A 11 19.29 -19.34 -8.49
N SER A 12 19.56 -20.43 -7.75
CA SER A 12 18.76 -21.64 -7.82
C SER A 12 17.35 -21.41 -7.25
N PRO A 13 16.31 -22.09 -7.75
CA PRO A 13 14.94 -21.99 -7.23
C PRO A 13 14.83 -22.35 -5.74
N SER A 14 15.75 -23.16 -5.22
CA SER A 14 15.82 -23.54 -3.79
C SER A 14 16.18 -22.37 -2.87
N LEU A 15 16.90 -21.35 -3.34
CA LEU A 15 17.22 -20.15 -2.55
C LEU A 15 16.03 -19.19 -2.40
N LEU A 16 15.03 -19.27 -3.28
CA LEU A 16 13.81 -18.44 -3.22
C LEU A 16 12.78 -18.96 -2.20
N ILE A 17 12.84 -20.25 -1.86
CA ILE A 17 11.89 -20.88 -0.91
C ILE A 17 12.26 -20.54 0.54
N SER A 18 13.55 -20.31 0.85
CA SER A 18 14.01 -19.98 2.21
C SER A 18 13.69 -18.55 2.65
N LEU A 19 13.30 -17.66 1.72
CA LEU A 19 12.96 -16.25 1.99
C LEU A 19 11.46 -16.02 2.25
N LEU A 20 10.66 -17.09 2.28
CA LEU A 20 9.23 -17.01 2.62
C LEU A 20 8.99 -17.36 4.10
N PRO A 21 8.17 -16.60 4.84
CA PRO A 21 7.75 -16.99 6.19
C PRO A 21 7.08 -18.38 6.18
N LYS A 22 7.52 -19.27 7.08
CA LYS A 22 7.11 -20.70 7.19
C LYS A 22 5.60 -20.97 7.42
N ARG A 23 4.71 -19.98 7.31
CA ARG A 23 3.27 -20.10 7.57
C ARG A 23 2.44 -20.75 6.45
N PHE A 24 3.05 -21.22 5.36
CA PHE A 24 2.31 -21.69 4.18
C PHE A 24 2.64 -23.10 3.69
N ILE A 25 3.41 -23.91 4.43
CA ILE A 25 3.53 -25.34 4.10
C ILE A 25 2.40 -26.08 4.82
N LYS A 26 1.22 -26.12 4.20
CA LYS A 26 0.24 -27.18 4.41
C LYS A 26 -0.20 -27.68 3.04
N THR A 27 0.25 -28.88 2.70
CA THR A 27 -0.24 -29.66 1.57
C THR A 27 -1.65 -30.17 1.91
N ALA A 28 -2.59 -30.01 0.98
CA ALA A 28 -3.91 -30.62 1.03
C ALA A 28 -4.15 -31.41 -0.27
N PRO A 29 -4.96 -32.49 -0.24
CA PRO A 29 -4.98 -33.53 -1.27
C PRO A 29 -5.84 -33.14 -2.48
N SER A 30 -5.54 -33.77 -3.62
CA SER A 30 -6.24 -33.63 -4.89
C SER A 30 -7.70 -34.12 -4.83
N PRO A 31 -8.68 -33.40 -5.44
CA PRO A 31 -10.06 -33.89 -5.56
C PRO A 31 -10.26 -34.76 -6.82
N PRO A 32 -11.33 -35.58 -6.84
CA PRO A 32 -11.53 -36.64 -7.83
C PRO A 32 -12.05 -36.12 -9.17
N THR A 33 -11.72 -36.86 -10.22
CA THR A 33 -12.17 -36.66 -11.60
C THR A 33 -13.61 -37.15 -11.76
N THR A 34 -14.52 -36.30 -12.22
CA THR A 34 -15.88 -36.70 -12.65
C THR A 34 -16.27 -36.03 -13.96
N PRO A 35 -17.15 -36.67 -14.77
CA PRO A 35 -17.21 -36.50 -16.22
C PRO A 35 -18.13 -35.35 -16.67
N LEU A 36 -17.87 -34.87 -17.89
CA LEU A 36 -18.65 -33.87 -18.64
C LEU A 36 -20.14 -34.24 -18.78
N PRO A 37 -21.09 -33.29 -18.67
CA PRO A 37 -22.42 -33.45 -19.22
C PRO A 37 -22.54 -32.91 -20.64
N THR A 38 -23.39 -33.62 -21.37
CA THR A 38 -23.75 -33.56 -22.78
C THR A 38 -24.43 -32.25 -23.18
N ARG A 39 -24.21 -31.90 -24.44
CA ARG A 39 -24.61 -30.69 -25.15
C ARG A 39 -26.13 -30.63 -25.43
N SER A 40 -26.73 -29.46 -25.24
CA SER A 40 -27.98 -29.05 -25.91
C SER A 40 -27.79 -27.67 -26.55
N ASN A 41 -27.97 -27.62 -27.86
CA ASN A 41 -28.03 -26.40 -28.68
C ASN A 41 -29.45 -25.80 -28.60
N THR A 42 -29.58 -24.46 -28.50
CA THR A 42 -30.13 -23.59 -29.57
C THR A 42 -30.17 -22.09 -29.18
N THR A 43 -29.51 -21.30 -30.04
CA THR A 43 -29.85 -19.98 -30.61
C THR A 43 -30.06 -18.70 -29.76
N SER A 44 -29.38 -17.66 -30.28
CA SER A 44 -29.39 -16.22 -29.96
C SER A 44 -28.91 -15.80 -28.57
N SER A 45 -27.64 -16.08 -28.24
CA SER A 45 -27.01 -15.42 -27.11
C SER A 45 -26.76 -13.95 -27.43
N SER A 46 -27.47 -13.06 -26.75
CA SER A 46 -26.98 -11.69 -26.58
C SER A 46 -25.49 -11.74 -26.17
N PRO A 47 -24.64 -10.79 -26.61
CA PRO A 47 -23.20 -10.80 -26.28
C PRO A 47 -22.92 -10.88 -24.76
N SER A 48 -23.88 -10.43 -23.94
CA SER A 48 -23.85 -10.53 -22.48
C SER A 48 -24.07 -11.95 -21.96
N SER A 49 -24.90 -12.77 -22.63
CA SER A 49 -25.18 -14.17 -22.27
C SER A 49 -23.99 -15.09 -22.56
N PHE A 50 -23.35 -14.94 -23.73
CA PHE A 50 -22.12 -15.68 -24.04
C PHE A 50 -20.97 -15.33 -23.08
N THR A 51 -20.75 -14.03 -22.83
CA THR A 51 -19.71 -13.57 -21.92
C THR A 51 -19.93 -14.10 -20.51
N LEU A 52 -21.17 -14.05 -20.02
CA LEU A 52 -21.54 -14.59 -18.71
C LEU A 52 -21.18 -16.08 -18.61
N GLN A 53 -21.57 -16.87 -19.61
CA GLN A 53 -21.37 -18.31 -19.59
C GLN A 53 -19.87 -18.67 -19.64
N PHE A 54 -19.08 -17.94 -20.43
CA PHE A 54 -17.62 -18.08 -20.42
C PHE A 54 -17.02 -17.76 -19.04
N LEU A 55 -17.46 -16.68 -18.40
CA LEU A 55 -16.94 -16.26 -17.08
C LEU A 55 -17.24 -17.27 -15.98
N VAL A 56 -18.44 -17.88 -15.98
CA VAL A 56 -18.80 -18.91 -15.00
C VAL A 56 -18.03 -20.20 -15.30
N ASN A 57 -18.13 -20.71 -16.53
CA ASN A 57 -17.67 -22.06 -16.86
C ASN A 57 -16.15 -22.15 -17.05
N SER A 58 -15.53 -21.13 -17.67
CA SER A 58 -14.10 -21.16 -18.03
C SER A 58 -13.22 -20.40 -17.05
N CYS A 59 -13.75 -19.39 -16.35
CA CYS A 59 -13.00 -18.59 -15.39
C CYS A 59 -13.36 -18.91 -13.92
N GLY A 60 -14.37 -19.74 -13.67
CA GLY A 60 -14.77 -20.17 -12.32
C GLY A 60 -15.34 -19.05 -11.45
N LEU A 61 -15.90 -18.00 -12.06
CA LEU A 61 -16.50 -16.89 -11.30
C LEU A 61 -17.87 -17.30 -10.73
N PRO A 62 -18.21 -16.89 -9.50
CA PRO A 62 -19.58 -16.96 -9.00
C PRO A 62 -20.54 -16.21 -9.93
N LEU A 63 -21.75 -16.74 -10.13
CA LEU A 63 -22.75 -16.23 -11.08
C LEU A 63 -22.98 -14.72 -10.94
N GLU A 64 -23.16 -14.22 -9.71
CA GLU A 64 -23.35 -12.79 -9.42
C GLU A 64 -22.18 -11.91 -9.86
N THR A 65 -20.96 -12.40 -9.66
CA THR A 65 -19.74 -11.69 -10.07
C THR A 65 -19.60 -11.71 -11.59
N ALA A 66 -19.92 -12.84 -12.22
CA ALA A 66 -19.88 -13.00 -13.67
C ALA A 66 -20.94 -12.11 -14.36
N LEU A 67 -22.15 -11.99 -13.80
CA LEU A 67 -23.21 -11.08 -14.26
C LEU A 67 -22.78 -9.61 -14.19
N THR A 68 -22.16 -9.22 -13.07
CA THR A 68 -21.65 -7.86 -12.92
C THR A 68 -20.52 -7.55 -13.92
N ALA A 69 -19.67 -8.54 -14.18
CA ALA A 69 -18.55 -8.41 -15.12
C ALA A 69 -19.00 -8.39 -16.58
N SER A 70 -19.96 -9.23 -16.98
CA SER A 70 -20.48 -9.32 -18.35
C SER A 70 -21.21 -8.04 -18.78
N LYS A 71 -21.84 -7.32 -17.84
CA LYS A 71 -22.41 -5.98 -18.10
C LYS A 71 -21.34 -4.93 -18.43
N LYS A 72 -20.12 -5.08 -17.89
CA LYS A 72 -19.03 -4.10 -18.04
C LYS A 72 -18.12 -4.38 -19.23
N PHE A 73 -18.12 -5.60 -19.75
CA PHE A 73 -17.27 -6.02 -20.85
C PHE A 73 -17.92 -7.16 -21.61
N HIS A 74 -17.88 -7.09 -22.94
CA HIS A 74 -18.45 -8.09 -23.82
C HIS A 74 -17.34 -8.83 -24.55
N LEU A 75 -17.28 -10.15 -24.37
CA LEU A 75 -16.43 -11.04 -25.15
C LEU A 75 -17.09 -11.33 -26.49
N ASN A 76 -16.30 -11.24 -27.55
CA ASN A 76 -16.70 -11.69 -28.87
C ASN A 76 -16.20 -13.13 -29.07
N GLU A 77 -17.11 -14.03 -29.46
CA GLU A 77 -16.81 -15.44 -29.72
C GLU A 77 -15.61 -15.63 -30.67
N LYS A 78 -15.50 -14.77 -31.69
CA LYS A 78 -14.39 -14.81 -32.67
C LYS A 78 -13.02 -14.58 -32.04
N ASN A 79 -12.95 -13.98 -30.85
CA ASN A 79 -11.72 -13.66 -30.13
C ASN A 79 -11.47 -14.55 -28.91
N ILE A 80 -12.27 -15.62 -28.70
CA ILE A 80 -12.16 -16.47 -27.51
C ILE A 80 -10.76 -17.08 -27.34
N HIS A 81 -10.12 -17.45 -28.46
CA HIS A 81 -8.78 -18.02 -28.49
C HIS A 81 -7.72 -17.07 -27.91
N LYS A 82 -7.90 -15.75 -28.07
CA LYS A 82 -7.02 -14.72 -27.50
C LYS A 82 -7.17 -14.66 -25.98
N THR A 83 -8.41 -14.71 -25.50
CA THR A 83 -8.72 -14.77 -24.07
C THR A 83 -8.20 -16.07 -23.44
N GLN A 84 -8.33 -17.20 -24.11
CA GLN A 84 -7.76 -18.46 -23.63
C GLN A 84 -6.23 -18.46 -23.62
N SER A 85 -5.58 -17.85 -24.62
CA SER A 85 -4.13 -17.65 -24.65
C SER A 85 -3.67 -16.78 -23.48
N LEU A 86 -4.40 -15.69 -23.20
CA LEU A 86 -4.18 -14.83 -22.05
C LEU A 86 -4.26 -15.58 -20.71
N LEU A 87 -5.30 -16.40 -20.50
CA LEU A 87 -5.45 -17.18 -19.27
C LEU A 87 -4.33 -18.20 -19.12
N ARG A 88 -3.94 -18.89 -20.21
CA ARG A 88 -2.79 -19.81 -20.22
C ARG A 88 -1.48 -19.12 -19.86
N PHE A 89 -1.24 -17.93 -20.43
CA PHE A 89 -0.06 -17.12 -20.12
C PHE A 89 0.00 -16.73 -18.63
N LEU A 90 -1.12 -16.32 -18.02
CA LEU A 90 -1.12 -16.04 -16.59
C LEU A 90 -0.79 -17.29 -15.75
N LYS A 91 -1.38 -18.44 -16.10
CA LYS A 91 -1.12 -19.71 -15.42
C LYS A 91 0.35 -20.13 -15.55
N SER A 92 0.99 -19.93 -16.71
CA SER A 92 2.43 -20.20 -16.88
C SER A 92 3.32 -19.28 -16.02
N HIS A 93 2.80 -18.13 -15.58
CA HIS A 93 3.47 -17.24 -14.63
C HIS A 93 2.97 -17.39 -13.17
N HIS A 94 2.45 -18.57 -12.82
CA HIS A 94 2.04 -18.93 -11.46
C HIS A 94 0.90 -18.08 -10.88
N PHE A 95 0.00 -17.59 -11.73
CA PHE A 95 -1.30 -17.10 -11.28
C PHE A 95 -2.25 -18.29 -11.10
N VAL A 96 -2.78 -18.47 -9.89
CA VAL A 96 -3.84 -19.45 -9.61
C VAL A 96 -5.21 -18.86 -9.95
N ASP A 97 -6.21 -19.72 -10.10
CA ASP A 97 -7.55 -19.33 -10.54
C ASP A 97 -8.19 -18.26 -9.64
N THR A 98 -7.93 -18.27 -8.33
CA THR A 98 -8.41 -17.22 -7.42
C THR A 98 -7.85 -15.84 -7.75
N HIS A 99 -6.57 -15.74 -8.12
CA HIS A 99 -5.97 -14.47 -8.55
C HIS A 99 -6.58 -13.97 -9.86
N ILE A 100 -6.86 -14.88 -10.79
CA ILE A 100 -7.44 -14.58 -12.09
C ILE A 100 -8.90 -14.14 -11.92
N ALA A 101 -9.68 -14.84 -11.08
CA ALA A 101 -11.06 -14.47 -10.76
C ALA A 101 -11.13 -13.08 -10.11
N ASP A 102 -10.24 -12.79 -9.16
CA ASP A 102 -10.13 -11.47 -8.52
C ASP A 102 -9.79 -10.36 -9.53
N LEU A 103 -8.91 -10.66 -10.49
CA LEU A 103 -8.53 -9.75 -11.57
C LEU A 103 -9.73 -9.44 -12.48
N ILE A 104 -10.47 -10.47 -12.90
CA ILE A 104 -11.64 -10.32 -13.76
C ILE A 104 -12.77 -9.57 -13.03
N LYS A 105 -13.03 -9.91 -11.75
CA LYS A 105 -14.01 -9.23 -10.89
C LYS A 105 -13.75 -7.72 -10.82
N LYS A 106 -12.49 -7.34 -10.59
CA LYS A 106 -12.07 -5.94 -10.51
C LYS A 106 -11.99 -5.27 -11.88
N MET A 107 -11.65 -6.04 -12.93
CA MET A 107 -11.35 -5.54 -14.26
C MET A 107 -11.74 -6.52 -15.38
N PRO A 108 -13.03 -6.56 -15.78
CA PRO A 108 -13.50 -7.48 -16.83
C PRO A 108 -12.84 -7.25 -18.20
N ALA A 109 -12.53 -5.99 -18.54
CA ALA A 109 -11.85 -5.61 -19.78
C ALA A 109 -10.44 -6.22 -19.95
N PHE A 110 -9.86 -6.75 -18.88
CA PHE A 110 -8.60 -7.50 -18.93
C PHE A 110 -8.65 -8.66 -19.93
N LEU A 111 -9.81 -9.29 -20.10
CA LEU A 111 -9.98 -10.46 -20.95
C LEU A 111 -9.75 -10.18 -22.45
N GLY A 112 -9.73 -8.90 -22.83
CA GLY A 112 -9.35 -8.44 -24.17
C GLY A 112 -7.87 -8.07 -24.34
N CYS A 113 -7.04 -8.20 -23.31
CA CYS A 113 -5.62 -7.83 -23.39
C CYS A 113 -4.84 -8.77 -24.33
N LYS A 114 -4.01 -8.18 -25.22
CA LYS A 114 -3.10 -8.94 -26.09
C LYS A 114 -1.89 -9.42 -25.30
N VAL A 115 -1.55 -10.70 -25.41
CA VAL A 115 -0.42 -11.30 -24.69
C VAL A 115 0.92 -10.78 -25.25
N GLU A 116 1.20 -11.05 -26.53
CA GLU A 116 2.53 -10.82 -27.13
C GLU A 116 2.98 -9.36 -27.08
N ASN A 117 2.11 -8.41 -27.43
CA ASN A 117 2.53 -7.00 -27.59
C ASN A 117 2.22 -6.12 -26.37
N ASN A 118 1.70 -6.68 -25.28
CA ASN A 118 1.36 -5.89 -24.08
C ASN A 118 1.77 -6.62 -22.79
N LEU A 119 1.26 -7.82 -22.53
CA LEU A 119 1.53 -8.48 -21.26
C LEU A 119 2.92 -9.11 -21.18
N LYS A 120 3.35 -9.81 -22.22
CA LYS A 120 4.64 -10.49 -22.24
C LYS A 120 5.82 -9.54 -22.00
N PRO A 121 5.93 -8.38 -22.69
CA PRO A 121 7.00 -7.42 -22.41
C PRO A 121 6.97 -6.87 -20.98
N LYS A 122 5.79 -6.72 -20.37
CA LYS A 122 5.66 -6.28 -18.97
C LYS A 122 6.10 -7.33 -17.98
N PHE A 123 5.74 -8.59 -18.22
CA PHE A 123 6.15 -9.70 -17.38
C PHE A 123 7.66 -9.90 -17.47
N GLU A 124 8.24 -9.84 -18.67
CA GLU A 124 9.68 -9.90 -18.90
C GLU A 124 10.40 -8.73 -18.23
N PHE A 125 9.92 -7.50 -18.42
CA PHE A 125 10.47 -6.32 -17.76
C PHE A 125 10.44 -6.44 -16.24
N LEU A 126 9.29 -6.84 -15.67
CA LEU A 126 9.16 -6.96 -14.22
C LEU A 126 9.95 -8.15 -13.67
N ALA A 127 10.09 -9.24 -14.42
CA ALA A 127 10.95 -10.37 -14.06
C ALA A 127 12.43 -9.97 -14.09
N ALA A 128 12.88 -9.28 -15.14
CA ALA A 128 14.26 -8.80 -15.28
C ALA A 128 14.66 -7.84 -14.15
N ASN A 129 13.69 -7.09 -13.60
CA ASN A 129 13.91 -6.15 -12.49
C ASN A 129 13.55 -6.74 -11.11
N GLY A 130 13.39 -8.07 -10.98
CA GLY A 130 13.18 -8.73 -9.68
C GLY A 130 11.82 -8.46 -9.03
N VAL A 131 10.85 -7.94 -9.78
CA VAL A 131 9.50 -7.53 -9.29
C VAL A 131 8.36 -8.37 -9.84
N ALA A 132 8.62 -9.59 -10.31
CA ALA A 132 7.56 -10.49 -10.76
C ALA A 132 6.45 -10.71 -9.71
N ALA A 133 6.80 -10.71 -8.42
CA ALA A 133 5.83 -10.80 -7.32
C ALA A 133 4.89 -9.58 -7.21
N ALA A 134 5.29 -8.41 -7.76
CA ALA A 134 4.46 -7.21 -7.80
C ALA A 134 3.19 -7.43 -8.63
N LEU A 135 3.28 -8.19 -9.72
CA LEU A 135 2.16 -8.45 -10.63
C LEU A 135 0.98 -9.13 -9.93
N LYS A 136 1.25 -10.03 -9.00
CA LYS A 136 0.20 -10.70 -8.19
C LYS A 136 -0.51 -9.73 -7.25
N ARG A 137 0.21 -8.73 -6.72
CA ARG A 137 -0.34 -7.70 -5.82
C ARG A 137 -0.98 -6.53 -6.57
N CYS A 138 -0.62 -6.36 -7.84
CA CYS A 138 -0.92 -5.17 -8.62
C CYS A 138 -1.61 -5.57 -9.94
N SER A 139 -2.86 -6.01 -9.84
CA SER A 139 -3.76 -6.28 -10.99
C SER A 139 -3.85 -5.12 -11.99
N TRP A 140 -3.67 -3.88 -11.53
CA TRP A 140 -3.63 -2.68 -12.38
C TRP A 140 -2.39 -2.49 -13.27
N LEU A 141 -1.25 -3.17 -13.03
CA LEU A 141 -0.09 -3.07 -13.93
C LEU A 141 -0.45 -3.66 -15.31
N LEU A 142 -1.44 -4.57 -15.31
CA LEU A 142 -2.04 -5.17 -16.49
C LEU A 142 -3.01 -4.20 -17.21
N ARG A 143 -3.49 -3.13 -16.55
CA ARG A 143 -4.42 -2.11 -17.09
C ARG A 143 -3.76 -1.14 -18.07
N VAL A 144 -2.50 -0.79 -17.84
CA VAL A 144 -1.89 0.39 -18.47
C VAL A 144 -1.37 0.04 -19.87
N ASN A 145 -2.13 0.37 -20.91
CA ASN A 145 -1.66 0.26 -22.30
C ASN A 145 -0.55 1.30 -22.64
N ARG A 146 -0.29 2.25 -21.73
CA ARG A 146 0.75 3.29 -21.84
C ARG A 146 2.10 2.79 -21.29
N ASN A 147 2.63 1.72 -21.89
CA ASN A 147 3.94 1.20 -21.51
C ASN A 147 5.04 2.26 -21.69
N ARG A 148 4.92 3.10 -22.73
CA ARG A 148 5.94 4.12 -23.04
C ARG A 148 6.18 5.11 -21.89
N THR A 149 5.14 5.72 -21.32
CA THR A 149 5.32 6.71 -20.22
C THR A 149 5.93 6.09 -18.99
N MET A 150 5.46 4.90 -18.58
CA MET A 150 6.00 4.20 -17.42
C MET A 150 7.47 3.82 -17.67
N GLN A 151 7.77 3.28 -18.85
CA GLN A 151 9.12 2.91 -19.25
C GLN A 151 10.04 4.14 -19.24
N THR A 152 9.66 5.23 -19.90
CA THR A 152 10.44 6.48 -19.91
C THR A 152 10.72 7.00 -18.50
N ASN A 153 9.74 6.90 -17.60
CA ASN A 153 9.92 7.32 -16.21
C ASN A 153 10.82 6.37 -15.41
N ILE A 154 10.82 5.07 -15.73
CA ILE A 154 11.73 4.10 -15.11
C ILE A 154 13.15 4.29 -15.65
N ASP A 155 13.31 4.44 -16.95
CA ASP A 155 14.61 4.69 -17.58
C ASP A 155 15.26 5.96 -17.02
N LEU A 156 14.45 7.02 -16.80
CA LEU A 156 14.89 8.21 -16.07
C LEU A 156 15.42 7.85 -14.68
N LEU A 157 14.65 7.13 -13.85
CA LEU A 157 15.09 6.80 -12.49
C LEU A 157 16.36 5.94 -12.47
N ILE A 158 16.52 5.02 -13.43
CA ILE A 158 17.74 4.23 -13.60
C ILE A 158 18.90 5.14 -14.00
N LYS A 159 18.70 6.04 -14.96
CA LYS A 159 19.70 7.03 -15.39
C LYS A 159 20.13 7.95 -14.24
N GLU A 160 19.20 8.32 -13.37
CA GLU A 160 19.46 9.12 -12.17
C GLU A 160 20.15 8.31 -11.03
N GLY A 161 20.41 7.02 -11.26
CA GLY A 161 21.15 6.15 -10.34
C GLY A 161 20.30 5.47 -9.27
N LEU A 162 18.97 5.40 -9.41
CA LEU A 162 18.12 4.72 -8.43
C LEU A 162 18.43 3.22 -8.39
N PRO A 163 18.78 2.65 -7.22
CA PRO A 163 19.04 1.22 -7.09
C PRO A 163 17.83 0.37 -7.52
N LEU A 164 18.10 -0.75 -8.19
CA LEU A 164 17.05 -1.61 -8.76
C LEU A 164 16.09 -2.17 -7.70
N ASP A 165 16.57 -2.46 -6.48
CA ASP A 165 15.71 -2.90 -5.36
C ASP A 165 14.77 -1.78 -4.87
N ARG A 166 15.21 -0.52 -4.93
CA ARG A 166 14.42 0.66 -4.58
C ARG A 166 13.40 0.99 -5.66
N LEU A 167 13.82 0.91 -6.92
CA LEU A 167 12.91 0.99 -8.07
C LEU A 167 11.83 -0.10 -7.99
N ALA A 168 12.24 -1.33 -7.70
CA ALA A 168 11.36 -2.45 -7.48
C ALA A 168 10.30 -2.16 -6.40
N LYS A 169 10.76 -1.64 -5.25
CA LYS A 169 9.90 -1.23 -4.15
C LYS A 169 8.92 -0.12 -4.56
N LEU A 170 9.37 0.87 -5.34
CA LEU A 170 8.52 1.94 -5.86
C LEU A 170 7.44 1.42 -6.82
N ILE A 171 7.79 0.49 -7.71
CA ILE A 171 6.88 -0.22 -8.63
C ILE A 171 5.85 -1.07 -7.86
N ILE A 172 6.15 -1.50 -6.64
CA ILE A 172 5.19 -2.24 -5.81
C ILE A 172 4.32 -1.28 -5.00
N SER A 173 4.92 -0.31 -4.31
CA SER A 173 4.24 0.52 -3.31
C SER A 173 3.48 1.70 -3.92
N SER A 174 4.00 2.29 -5.00
CA SER A 174 3.47 3.53 -5.57
C SER A 174 3.41 3.56 -7.10
N PRO A 175 2.80 2.60 -7.80
CA PRO A 175 2.83 2.51 -9.27
C PRO A 175 2.25 3.73 -9.99
N ARG A 176 1.30 4.45 -9.36
CA ARG A 176 0.70 5.67 -9.94
C ARG A 176 1.71 6.76 -10.19
N SER A 177 2.78 6.86 -9.40
CA SER A 177 3.78 7.91 -9.60
C SER A 177 4.46 7.74 -10.96
N LEU A 178 4.76 6.51 -11.35
CA LEU A 178 5.40 6.17 -12.62
C LEU A 178 4.49 6.37 -13.84
N LEU A 179 3.18 6.53 -13.63
CA LEU A 179 2.20 6.82 -14.69
C LEU A 179 1.96 8.31 -14.91
N SER A 180 2.61 9.17 -14.15
CA SER A 180 2.49 10.62 -14.28
C SER A 180 3.19 11.13 -15.54
N LYS A 181 2.84 12.35 -15.96
CA LYS A 181 3.56 13.05 -17.04
C LYS A 181 5.06 13.08 -16.74
N HIS A 182 5.88 12.94 -17.79
CA HIS A 182 7.34 12.85 -17.65
C HIS A 182 7.93 14.07 -16.92
N ASP A 183 7.54 15.28 -17.32
CA ASP A 183 8.04 16.52 -16.70
C ASP A 183 7.75 16.60 -15.20
N LYS A 184 6.62 16.02 -14.77
CA LYS A 184 6.25 15.99 -13.35
C LYS A 184 7.20 15.11 -12.54
N ILE A 185 7.60 13.94 -13.06
CA ILE A 185 8.55 13.09 -12.35
C ILE A 185 9.96 13.66 -12.39
N VAL A 186 10.39 14.27 -13.50
CA VAL A 186 11.67 14.98 -13.60
C VAL A 186 11.74 16.09 -12.56
N TYR A 187 10.71 16.93 -12.50
CA TYR A 187 10.60 17.99 -11.50
C TYR A 187 10.64 17.43 -10.07
N ALA A 188 9.89 16.37 -9.78
CA ALA A 188 9.84 15.79 -8.44
C ALA A 188 11.18 15.16 -8.02
N VAL A 189 11.88 14.49 -8.94
CA VAL A 189 13.22 13.94 -8.70
C VAL A 189 14.20 15.06 -8.36
N ASN A 190 14.26 16.12 -9.18
CA ASN A 190 15.13 17.26 -8.93
C ASN A 190 14.77 17.99 -7.64
N SER A 191 13.47 18.16 -7.35
CA SER A 191 13.02 18.77 -6.11
C SER A 191 13.44 17.95 -4.88
N VAL A 192 13.45 16.62 -4.95
CA VAL A 192 13.91 15.77 -3.84
C VAL A 192 15.44 15.85 -3.67
N LYS A 193 16.19 15.86 -4.79
CA LYS A 193 17.64 16.06 -4.77
C LYS A 193 18.04 17.41 -4.19
N ASN A 194 17.35 18.48 -4.58
CA ASN A 194 17.58 19.84 -4.04
C ASN A 194 17.26 19.95 -2.54
N LEU A 195 16.46 19.04 -1.98
CA LEU A 195 16.21 18.94 -0.55
C LEU A 195 17.31 18.13 0.18
N GLY A 196 18.34 17.67 -0.53
CA GLY A 196 19.49 16.94 -0.01
C GLY A 196 19.25 15.44 0.16
N LEU A 197 18.39 14.83 -0.65
CA LEU A 197 18.21 13.37 -0.71
C LEU A 197 18.73 12.84 -2.05
N GLU A 198 19.70 11.95 -1.98
CA GLU A 198 20.28 11.28 -3.13
C GLU A 198 19.48 10.04 -3.52
N THR A 199 19.60 9.59 -4.78
CA THR A 199 18.85 8.42 -5.28
C THR A 199 19.20 7.12 -4.56
N ASN A 200 20.38 7.04 -3.95
CA ASN A 200 20.80 5.90 -3.13
C ASN A 200 20.18 5.92 -1.72
N ASP A 201 19.63 7.05 -1.26
CA ASP A 201 19.04 7.16 0.06
C ASP A 201 17.77 6.32 0.16
N THR A 202 17.63 5.58 1.27
CA THR A 202 16.44 4.77 1.52
C THR A 202 15.16 5.62 1.56
N MET A 203 15.26 6.87 2.00
CA MET A 203 14.13 7.80 2.08
C MET A 203 13.77 8.45 0.76
N PHE A 204 14.62 8.35 -0.28
CA PHE A 204 14.39 8.97 -1.58
C PHE A 204 13.05 8.59 -2.20
N ILE A 205 12.74 7.30 -2.29
CA ILE A 205 11.48 6.83 -2.92
C ILE A 205 10.23 7.26 -2.15
N TYR A 206 10.35 7.46 -0.83
CA TYR A 206 9.24 7.93 -0.01
C TYR A 206 9.05 9.44 -0.16
N ALA A 207 10.13 10.21 -0.18
CA ALA A 207 10.12 11.64 -0.46
C ALA A 207 9.58 11.95 -1.86
N LEU A 208 10.03 11.20 -2.87
CA LEU A 208 9.50 11.23 -4.23
C LEU A 208 7.99 10.94 -4.20
N GLY A 209 7.57 9.91 -3.48
CA GLY A 209 6.16 9.57 -3.31
C GLY A 209 5.32 10.72 -2.72
N VAL A 210 5.87 11.50 -1.80
CA VAL A 210 5.20 12.68 -1.20
C VAL A 210 5.14 13.82 -2.22
N LYS A 211 6.26 14.21 -2.84
CA LYS A 211 6.29 15.27 -3.85
C LYS A 211 5.35 14.99 -5.02
N MET A 212 5.26 13.72 -5.47
CA MET A 212 4.38 13.34 -6.58
C MET A 212 2.88 13.51 -6.28
N LYS A 213 2.49 13.49 -5.00
CA LYS A 213 1.07 13.56 -4.56
C LYS A 213 0.55 14.98 -4.38
N MET A 214 1.39 16.01 -4.50
CA MET A 214 0.98 17.38 -4.26
C MET A 214 1.59 18.37 -5.26
N THR A 215 1.03 19.57 -5.32
CA THR A 215 1.59 20.71 -6.09
C THR A 215 2.56 21.50 -5.22
N ASP A 216 3.38 22.36 -5.84
CA ASP A 216 4.29 23.22 -5.06
C ASP A 216 3.55 24.23 -4.19
N THR A 217 2.40 24.72 -4.64
CA THR A 217 1.52 25.56 -3.80
C THR A 217 1.09 24.82 -2.54
N THR A 218 0.68 23.56 -2.69
CA THR A 218 0.28 22.71 -1.54
C THR A 218 1.48 22.41 -0.64
N TRP A 219 2.64 22.12 -1.23
CA TRP A 219 3.89 21.90 -0.49
C TRP A 219 4.26 23.13 0.33
N LYS A 220 4.38 24.31 -0.29
CA LYS A 220 4.70 25.58 0.39
C LYS A 220 3.72 25.87 1.52
N LYS A 221 2.42 25.75 1.25
CA LYS A 221 1.38 25.95 2.28
C LYS A 221 1.55 25.03 3.48
N LYS A 222 1.92 23.75 3.28
CA LYS A 222 2.20 22.83 4.39
C LYS A 222 3.44 23.21 5.18
N ILE A 223 4.50 23.68 4.52
CA ILE A 223 5.70 24.19 5.19
C ILE A 223 5.33 25.40 6.07
N GLU A 224 4.57 26.35 5.53
CA GLU A 224 4.11 27.52 6.30
C GLU A 224 3.20 27.15 7.47
N VAL A 225 2.35 26.12 7.31
CA VAL A 225 1.57 25.57 8.44
C VAL A 225 2.50 25.04 9.53
N MET A 226 3.54 24.29 9.18
CA MET A 226 4.49 23.76 10.17
C MET A 226 5.32 24.89 10.83
N LYS A 227 5.70 25.92 10.08
CA LYS A 227 6.33 27.12 10.66
C LYS A 227 5.41 27.84 11.65
N SER A 228 4.13 28.00 11.30
CA SER A 228 3.13 28.59 12.21
C SER A 228 2.89 27.79 13.49
N LEU A 229 3.37 26.54 13.54
CA LEU A 229 3.27 25.64 14.69
C LEU A 229 4.57 25.59 15.51
N GLY A 230 5.56 26.45 15.19
CA GLY A 230 6.75 26.66 16.01
C GLY A 230 8.03 25.98 15.50
N TRP A 231 8.03 25.39 14.31
CA TRP A 231 9.23 24.77 13.75
C TRP A 231 9.94 25.64 12.71
N SER A 232 11.26 25.64 12.76
CA SER A 232 12.10 26.23 11.72
C SER A 232 12.06 25.43 10.41
N GLU A 233 12.42 26.08 9.31
CA GLU A 233 12.53 25.41 8.00
C GLU A 233 13.58 24.28 8.01
N GLU A 234 14.68 24.49 8.72
CA GLU A 234 15.75 23.50 8.87
C GLU A 234 15.26 22.24 9.60
N GLU A 235 14.55 22.41 10.72
CA GLU A 235 13.96 21.31 11.48
C GLU A 235 12.95 20.50 10.65
N ILE A 236 12.12 21.20 9.88
CA ILE A 236 11.13 20.61 8.98
C ILE A 236 11.83 19.75 7.93
N PHE A 237 12.82 20.30 7.22
CA PHE A 237 13.51 19.56 6.16
C PHE A 237 14.41 18.47 6.71
N GLY A 238 15.08 18.70 7.85
CA GLY A 238 15.85 17.68 8.57
C GLY A 238 14.97 16.49 8.98
N THR A 239 13.72 16.75 9.39
CA THR A 239 12.76 15.69 9.72
C THR A 239 12.20 15.03 8.45
N PHE A 240 11.91 15.80 7.40
CA PHE A 240 11.45 15.27 6.12
C PHE A 240 12.46 14.29 5.51
N LYS A 241 13.76 14.57 5.58
CA LYS A 241 14.81 13.66 5.10
C LYS A 241 14.80 12.30 5.81
N ARG A 242 14.47 12.28 7.11
CA ARG A 242 14.40 11.06 7.93
C ARG A 242 13.04 10.35 7.84
N CYS A 243 11.97 11.12 7.69
CA CYS A 243 10.59 10.64 7.66
C CYS A 243 9.75 11.52 6.72
N PRO A 244 9.77 11.26 5.39
CA PRO A 244 9.05 12.10 4.44
C PRO A 244 7.54 12.17 4.67
N GLN A 245 6.97 11.17 5.35
CA GLN A 245 5.53 11.06 5.61
C GLN A 245 4.97 12.22 6.44
N ILE A 246 5.79 12.97 7.18
CA ILE A 246 5.31 14.12 7.98
C ILE A 246 4.51 15.12 7.13
N LEU A 247 4.91 15.30 5.86
CA LEU A 247 4.28 16.24 4.92
C LEU A 247 3.16 15.59 4.09
N GLN A 248 2.92 14.28 4.24
CA GLN A 248 1.86 13.58 3.53
C GLN A 248 0.46 13.88 4.11
N TYR A 249 0.38 14.22 5.40
CA TYR A 249 -0.90 14.44 6.10
C TYR A 249 -1.56 15.76 5.75
N SER A 250 -2.88 15.83 5.86
CA SER A 250 -3.63 17.08 5.63
C SER A 250 -3.26 18.14 6.69
N GLU A 251 -3.43 19.42 6.34
CA GLU A 251 -3.17 20.53 7.27
C GLU A 251 -3.98 20.37 8.57
N LYS A 252 -5.27 20.01 8.43
CA LYS A 252 -6.15 19.70 9.57
C LYS A 252 -5.57 18.60 10.47
N LYS A 253 -5.06 17.52 9.88
CA LYS A 253 -4.49 16.40 10.65
C LYS A 253 -3.21 16.81 11.37
N ILE A 254 -2.35 17.60 10.73
CA ILE A 254 -1.14 18.16 11.36
C ILE A 254 -1.57 19.01 12.56
N ARG A 255 -2.42 20.02 12.36
CA ARG A 255 -2.86 20.94 13.41
C ARG A 255 -3.47 20.23 14.62
N ILE A 256 -4.42 19.31 14.41
CA ILE A 256 -5.06 18.56 15.50
C ILE A 256 -4.04 17.73 16.29
N THR A 257 -3.05 17.16 15.60
CA THR A 257 -2.02 16.37 16.27
C THR A 257 -1.14 17.28 17.13
N VAL A 258 -0.66 18.39 16.57
CA VAL A 258 0.18 19.34 17.30
C VAL A 258 -0.55 19.93 18.50
N ASP A 259 -1.76 20.43 18.28
CA ASP A 259 -2.62 21.01 19.32
C ASP A 259 -2.82 20.05 20.50
N PHE A 260 -3.08 18.77 20.23
CA PHE A 260 -3.22 17.79 21.30
C PHE A 260 -1.92 17.62 22.11
N PHE A 261 -0.77 17.47 21.46
CA PHE A 261 0.48 17.23 22.19
C PHE A 261 0.96 18.46 22.96
N ILE A 262 0.79 19.66 22.40
CA ILE A 262 1.18 20.90 23.08
C ILE A 262 0.17 21.26 24.17
N ASN A 263 -1.11 21.39 23.83
CA ASN A 263 -2.10 21.97 24.72
C ASN A 263 -2.75 20.96 25.67
N SER A 264 -2.80 19.67 25.32
CA SER A 264 -3.40 18.64 26.19
C SER A 264 -2.35 17.81 26.94
N VAL A 265 -1.25 17.43 26.29
CA VAL A 265 -0.21 16.57 26.91
C VAL A 265 0.87 17.40 27.58
N ASP A 266 0.94 18.71 27.31
CA ASP A 266 1.97 19.63 27.81
C ASP A 266 3.39 19.17 27.43
N LEU A 267 3.56 18.78 26.17
CA LEU A 267 4.85 18.45 25.57
C LEU A 267 5.22 19.49 24.51
N GLY A 268 6.49 19.88 24.49
CA GLY A 268 6.99 20.81 23.49
C GLY A 268 6.87 20.27 22.06
N PRO A 269 6.73 21.16 21.05
CA PRO A 269 6.55 20.80 19.64
C PRO A 269 7.69 19.95 19.07
N GLU A 270 8.91 20.06 19.61
CA GLU A 270 10.09 19.30 19.22
C GLU A 270 9.88 17.78 19.34
N ILE A 271 9.01 17.33 20.26
CA ILE A 271 8.76 15.89 20.46
C ILE A 271 8.20 15.23 19.19
N LEU A 272 7.45 15.98 18.38
CA LEU A 272 6.86 15.49 17.14
C LEU A 272 7.89 15.36 16.00
N LEU A 273 9.02 16.06 16.08
CA LEU A 273 10.15 15.90 15.15
C LEU A 273 11.06 14.74 15.54
N VAL A 274 11.12 14.42 16.84
CA VAL A 274 11.79 13.22 17.37
C VAL A 274 10.97 11.97 17.06
N TYR A 275 9.64 12.04 17.20
CA TYR A 275 8.70 10.94 16.96
C TYR A 275 7.68 11.25 15.85
N PRO A 276 8.13 11.40 14.59
CA PRO A 276 7.25 11.78 13.48
C PRO A 276 6.15 10.75 13.18
N SER A 277 6.31 9.50 13.63
CA SER A 277 5.27 8.48 13.56
C SER A 277 4.01 8.81 14.37
N LEU A 278 4.06 9.76 15.30
CA LEU A 278 2.88 10.22 16.04
C LEU A 278 1.83 10.86 15.12
N PHE A 279 2.24 11.47 14.01
CA PHE A 279 1.29 11.98 13.00
C PHE A 279 0.45 10.89 12.34
N CYS A 280 0.93 9.63 12.34
CA CYS A 280 0.19 8.49 11.80
C CYS A 280 -0.97 8.05 12.71
N LEU A 281 -0.95 8.41 14.00
CA LEU A 281 -1.90 7.92 14.99
C LEU A 281 -3.19 8.75 14.96
N SER A 282 -4.34 8.12 15.20
CA SER A 282 -5.58 8.86 15.42
C SER A 282 -5.54 9.49 16.82
N VAL A 283 -5.71 10.81 16.88
CA VAL A 283 -5.75 11.54 18.17
C VAL A 283 -6.93 11.03 18.99
N ASP A 284 -8.12 11.01 18.41
CA ASP A 284 -9.34 10.69 19.16
C ASP A 284 -9.51 9.19 19.43
N LYS A 285 -9.06 8.31 18.52
CA LYS A 285 -9.24 6.86 18.68
C LYS A 285 -8.11 6.16 19.41
N ARG A 286 -6.94 6.79 19.56
CA ARG A 286 -5.77 6.15 20.18
C ARG A 286 -5.09 7.06 21.19
N VAL A 287 -4.61 8.21 20.74
CA VAL A 287 -3.74 9.05 21.57
C VAL A 287 -4.48 9.52 22.83
N ARG A 288 -5.68 10.07 22.67
CA ARG A 288 -6.50 10.59 23.77
C ARG A 288 -6.98 9.49 24.73
N PRO A 289 -7.54 8.36 24.27
CA PRO A 289 -7.85 7.22 25.14
C PRO A 289 -6.66 6.77 25.99
N TRP A 290 -5.50 6.59 25.37
CA TRP A 290 -4.32 6.09 26.06
C TRP A 290 -3.75 7.12 27.02
N TYR A 291 -3.74 8.40 26.62
CA TYR A 291 -3.38 9.51 27.50
C TYR A 291 -4.24 9.53 28.77
N ASN A 292 -5.56 9.40 28.63
CA ASN A 292 -6.49 9.44 29.76
C ASN A 292 -6.26 8.27 30.73
N VAL A 293 -6.12 7.04 30.22
CA VAL A 293 -5.81 5.86 31.03
C VAL A 293 -4.50 6.08 31.82
N ILE A 294 -3.44 6.52 31.13
CA ILE A 294 -2.14 6.78 31.76
C ILE A 294 -2.27 7.86 32.85
N ASN A 295 -3.01 8.94 32.61
CA ASN A 295 -3.21 9.99 33.61
C ASN A 295 -3.98 9.50 34.84
N VAL A 296 -5.01 8.66 34.68
CA VAL A 296 -5.74 8.06 35.80
C VAL A 296 -4.85 7.15 36.63
N LEU A 297 -4.03 6.32 35.98
CA LEU A 297 -3.08 5.46 36.69
C LEU A 297 -2.00 6.26 37.43
N LYS A 298 -1.54 7.37 36.83
CA LYS A 298 -0.59 8.30 37.47
C LYS A 298 -1.19 8.97 38.71
N SER A 299 -2.42 9.47 38.62
CA SER A 299 -3.06 10.13 39.77
C SER A 299 -3.29 9.17 40.95
N LYS A 300 -3.37 7.87 40.67
CA LYS A 300 -3.44 6.79 41.67
C LYS A 300 -2.08 6.22 42.08
N ASN A 301 -0.97 6.76 41.57
CA ASN A 301 0.39 6.31 41.84
C ASN A 301 0.68 4.83 41.47
N LEU A 302 -0.10 4.24 40.56
CA LEU A 302 0.02 2.83 40.14
C LEU A 302 1.16 2.60 39.13
N ILE A 303 1.62 3.67 38.49
CA ILE A 303 2.74 3.67 37.55
C ILE A 303 3.75 4.76 37.95
N LYS A 304 5.00 4.34 38.21
CA LYS A 304 6.09 5.21 38.74
C LYS A 304 7.31 5.35 37.82
N ARG A 305 7.52 4.39 36.90
CA ARG A 305 8.62 4.39 35.92
C ARG A 305 8.05 4.04 34.55
N GLU A 306 7.88 5.06 33.72
CA GLU A 306 7.33 4.87 32.38
C GLU A 306 8.38 5.06 31.30
N LYS A 307 8.17 4.33 30.20
CA LYS A 307 8.75 4.74 28.93
C LYS A 307 8.21 6.12 28.57
N LYS A 308 9.00 6.96 27.90
CA LYS A 308 8.55 8.30 27.45
C LYS A 308 7.18 8.16 26.76
N PHE A 309 6.21 8.99 27.13
CA PHE A 309 4.83 8.92 26.62
C PHE A 309 4.70 8.71 25.10
N PRO A 310 5.50 9.38 24.24
CA PRO A 310 5.56 9.10 22.81
C PRO A 310 5.80 7.62 22.45
N SER A 311 6.72 6.95 23.14
CA SER A 311 7.04 5.54 22.88
C SER A 311 5.93 4.59 23.34
N LEU A 312 5.16 4.98 24.37
CA LEU A 312 3.99 4.23 24.80
C LEU A 312 2.94 4.19 23.68
N LEU A 313 2.68 5.33 23.03
CA LEU A 313 1.70 5.43 21.94
C LEU A 313 2.02 4.57 20.71
N LEU A 314 3.29 4.19 20.53
CA LEU A 314 3.77 3.40 19.40
C LEU A 314 3.72 1.88 19.62
N MET A 315 3.35 1.41 20.81
CA MET A 315 3.16 -0.02 21.06
C MET A 315 1.86 -0.54 20.44
N SER A 316 1.71 -1.86 20.30
CA SER A 316 0.45 -2.48 19.85
C SER A 316 -0.67 -2.27 20.87
N GLU A 317 -1.91 -2.16 20.39
CA GLU A 317 -3.09 -2.03 21.25
C GLU A 317 -3.24 -3.16 22.26
N LYS A 318 -3.03 -4.41 21.81
CA LYS A 318 -3.01 -5.58 22.69
C LYS A 318 -2.09 -5.39 23.90
N LYS A 319 -0.83 -5.02 23.67
CA LYS A 319 0.13 -4.74 24.75
C LYS A 319 -0.29 -3.56 25.62
N PHE A 320 -0.96 -2.55 25.07
CA PHE A 320 -1.42 -1.44 25.88
C PHE A 320 -2.53 -1.88 26.85
N LEU A 321 -3.51 -2.62 26.34
CA LEU A 321 -4.61 -3.18 27.15
C LEU A 321 -4.04 -4.08 28.25
N GLU A 322 -3.20 -5.05 27.90
CA GLU A 322 -2.62 -5.99 28.87
C GLU A 322 -1.83 -5.28 29.97
N ASN A 323 -1.05 -4.23 29.64
CA ASN A 323 -0.13 -3.62 30.59
C ASN A 323 -0.72 -2.43 31.37
N TYR A 324 -1.78 -1.79 30.86
CA TYR A 324 -2.29 -0.52 31.40
C TYR A 324 -3.81 -0.50 31.61
N VAL A 325 -4.57 -1.44 31.06
CA VAL A 325 -6.02 -1.50 31.29
C VAL A 325 -6.35 -2.74 32.11
N ASP A 326 -6.12 -3.93 31.55
CA ASP A 326 -6.46 -5.21 32.18
C ASP A 326 -5.75 -5.39 33.52
N LYS A 327 -4.45 -5.08 33.56
CA LYS A 327 -3.61 -5.20 34.75
C LYS A 327 -4.13 -4.40 35.96
N TYR A 328 -4.80 -3.29 35.72
CA TYR A 328 -5.24 -2.34 36.76
C TYR A 328 -6.77 -2.21 36.82
N ALA A 329 -7.51 -3.10 36.15
CA ALA A 329 -8.96 -3.02 36.06
C ALA A 329 -9.63 -3.18 37.44
N ASP A 330 -9.09 -4.06 38.29
CA ASP A 330 -9.59 -4.28 39.65
C ASP A 330 -9.21 -3.13 40.60
N ASP A 331 -8.00 -2.56 40.43
CA ASP A 331 -7.51 -1.42 41.23
C ASP A 331 -8.24 -0.10 40.89
N VAL A 332 -8.74 0.01 39.65
CA VAL A 332 -9.39 1.21 39.12
C VAL A 332 -10.72 0.86 38.47
N PRO A 333 -11.81 0.74 39.27
CA PRO A 333 -13.15 0.63 38.73
C PRO A 333 -13.44 1.80 37.80
N GLY A 334 -13.90 1.53 36.58
CA GLY A 334 -14.14 2.55 35.56
C GLY A 334 -13.03 2.72 34.51
N LEU A 335 -11.90 2.00 34.62
CA LEU A 335 -10.74 2.21 33.73
C LEU A 335 -11.03 1.82 32.28
N TRP A 336 -11.88 0.82 32.06
CA TRP A 336 -12.33 0.42 30.73
C TRP A 336 -13.20 1.50 30.07
N GLU A 337 -14.03 2.21 30.83
CA GLU A 337 -14.85 3.33 30.37
C GLU A 337 -14.00 4.56 30.03
N VAL A 338 -12.89 4.76 30.76
CA VAL A 338 -11.87 5.76 30.42
C VAL A 338 -11.20 5.40 29.10
N TYR A 339 -10.85 4.12 28.90
CA TYR A 339 -10.26 3.62 27.64
C TYR A 339 -11.21 3.75 26.44
N THR A 340 -12.47 3.34 26.59
CA THR A 340 -13.45 3.41 25.49
C THR A 340 -13.94 4.84 25.21
N GLY A 341 -13.65 5.78 26.12
CA GLY A 341 -14.07 7.18 26.01
C GLY A 341 -15.54 7.42 26.36
N THR A 342 -16.20 6.46 27.00
CA THR A 342 -17.62 6.56 27.41
C THR A 342 -17.81 7.35 28.70
N ALA A 343 -16.75 7.66 29.44
CA ALA A 343 -16.82 8.35 30.73
C ALA A 343 -17.29 9.83 30.65
N ASN A 344 -17.30 10.47 29.47
CA ASN A 344 -17.55 11.91 29.34
C ASN A 344 -18.92 12.32 28.74
N THR A 345 -19.88 11.42 28.58
CA THR A 345 -21.24 11.77 28.08
C THR A 345 -22.31 11.95 29.15
N LYS A 346 -21.97 11.88 30.44
CA LYS A 346 -22.94 12.16 31.52
C LYS A 346 -22.40 13.14 32.56
N LYS A 347 -22.69 14.43 32.33
CA LYS A 347 -23.19 15.45 33.28
C LYS A 347 -22.70 16.87 32.89
N LYS A 348 -23.55 17.58 32.16
CA LYS A 348 -23.90 18.98 32.46
C LYS A 348 -25.39 19.14 32.15
N GLY A 349 -26.19 18.82 33.15
CA GLY A 349 -27.61 19.11 33.20
C GLY A 349 -27.88 19.62 34.60
N THR A 350 -28.02 20.93 34.69
CA THR A 350 -28.97 21.71 35.51
C THR A 350 -28.81 23.14 35.03
#